data_AF-A0A497EVI0-F1
#
_entry.id   AF-A0A497EVI0-F1
#
_cell.length_a   1.000
_cell.length_b   1.000
_cell.length_c   1.000
_cell.angle_alpha   90.00
_cell.angle_beta   90.00
_cell.angle_gamma   90.00
#
_symmetry.space_group_name_H-M   'P 1'
#
loop_
_entity.id
_entity.type
_entity.pdbx_description
1 polymer ?
#
loop_
_entity_poly.entity_id
_entity_poly.type
_entity_poly.pdbx_seq_one_letter_code
_entity_poly.pdbx_strand_id
1 'polypeptide(L)'
;MVKDEKLKRIEDEAEELLQHFVRDLSGLPKCVETYYDSAFPNMVRKEGSPRRSRVFRRYFLSNAPRVDREGHILTESASWSRAG
;
A
#
# COMPACT_ATOMS: atom_id res chain seq x y z
N MET A 1 -16.46 -11.66 -22.33
CA MET A 1 -17.77 -10.98 -22.20
C MET A 1 -17.93 -10.27 -20.86
N VAL A 2 -18.27 -10.93 -19.73
CA VAL A 2 -18.50 -10.21 -18.44
C VAL A 2 -17.25 -9.49 -17.91
N LYS A 3 -16.05 -10.05 -18.12
CA LYS A 3 -14.78 -9.43 -17.71
C LYS A 3 -14.47 -8.15 -18.51
N ASP A 4 -14.84 -8.13 -19.78
CA ASP A 4 -14.55 -7.03 -20.70
C ASP A 4 -15.50 -5.85 -20.44
N GLU A 5 -16.77 -6.12 -20.12
CA GLU A 5 -17.73 -5.09 -19.71
C GLU A 5 -17.34 -4.44 -18.38
N LYS A 6 -16.81 -5.23 -17.44
CA LYS A 6 -16.33 -4.70 -16.16
C LYS A 6 -15.12 -3.79 -16.35
N LEU A 7 -14.16 -4.19 -17.19
CA LEU A 7 -12.98 -3.38 -17.49
C LEU A 7 -13.37 -2.06 -18.16
N LYS A 8 -14.27 -2.13 -19.15
CA LYS A 8 -14.77 -0.94 -19.83
C LYS A 8 -15.46 0.04 -18.88
N ARG A 9 -16.28 -0.45 -17.94
CA ARG A 9 -16.90 0.42 -16.92
C ARG A 9 -15.86 1.11 -16.03
N ILE A 10 -14.81 0.41 -15.63
CA ILE A 10 -13.72 1.00 -14.84
C ILE A 10 -13.00 2.09 -15.64
N GLU A 11 -12.78 1.87 -16.94
CA GLU A 11 -12.17 2.86 -17.84
C GLU A 11 -13.07 4.10 -17.97
N ASP A 12 -14.36 3.92 -18.22
CA ASP A 12 -15.33 5.00 -18.35
C ASP A 12 -15.42 5.84 -17.06
N GLU A 13 -15.52 5.17 -15.90
CA GLU A 13 -15.56 5.84 -14.58
C GLU A 13 -14.25 6.58 -14.25
N ALA A 14 -13.10 6.01 -14.62
CA ALA A 14 -11.81 6.65 -14.40
C ALA A 14 -11.63 7.89 -15.28
N GLU A 15 -12.05 7.83 -16.54
CA GLU A 15 -12.01 8.97 -17.46
C GLU A 15 -12.91 10.11 -16.98
N GLU A 16 -14.13 9.80 -16.52
CA GLU A 16 -15.03 10.80 -15.94
C GLU A 16 -14.38 11.52 -14.75
N LEU A 17 -13.79 10.77 -13.81
CA LEU A 17 -13.07 11.33 -12.67
C LEU A 17 -11.92 12.25 -13.10
N LEU A 18 -11.10 11.81 -14.06
CA LEU A 18 -9.98 12.59 -14.57
C LEU A 18 -10.43 13.91 -15.19
N GLN A 19 -11.51 13.89 -15.98
CA GLN A 19 -12.07 15.10 -16.59
C GLN A 19 -12.58 16.08 -15.53
N HIS A 20 -13.22 15.58 -14.47
CA HIS A 20 -13.62 16.41 -13.32
C HIS A 20 -12.41 17.05 -12.64
N PHE A 21 -11.37 16.27 -12.32
CA PHE A 21 -10.15 16.80 -11.70
C PHE A 21 -9.46 17.85 -12.57
N VAL A 22 -9.28 17.59 -13.87
CA VAL A 22 -8.64 18.55 -14.78
C VAL A 22 -9.41 19.87 -14.80
N ARG A 23 -10.74 19.81 -14.89
CA ARG A 23 -11.58 21.01 -14.89
C ARG A 23 -11.45 21.79 -13.60
N ASP A 24 -11.58 21.12 -12.45
CA ASP A 24 -11.58 21.77 -11.15
C ASP A 24 -10.20 22.34 -10.78
N LEU A 25 -9.12 21.63 -11.15
CA LEU A 25 -7.74 22.06 -10.89
C LEU A 25 -7.27 23.14 -11.88
N SER A 26 -7.82 23.22 -13.10
CA SER A 26 -7.41 24.19 -14.12
C SER A 26 -7.59 25.66 -13.71
N GLY A 27 -8.53 25.92 -12.81
CA GLY A 27 -8.82 27.26 -12.28
C GLY A 27 -8.01 27.63 -11.03
N LEU A 28 -7.21 26.72 -10.48
CA LEU A 28 -6.47 26.97 -9.24
C LEU A 28 -5.17 27.74 -9.52
N PRO A 29 -4.78 28.66 -8.61
CA PRO A 29 -3.50 29.33 -8.72
C PRO A 29 -2.35 28.32 -8.58
N LYS A 30 -1.22 28.61 -9.26
CA LYS A 30 0.01 27.82 -9.06
C LYS A 30 0.43 27.92 -7.60
N CYS A 31 0.56 26.78 -6.94
CA CYS A 31 1.04 26.67 -5.57
C CYS A 31 2.35 25.89 -5.52
N VAL A 32 3.13 26.10 -4.47
CA VAL A 32 4.31 25.28 -4.18
C VAL A 32 3.80 23.94 -3.64
N GLU A 33 4.24 22.84 -4.25
CA GLU A 33 3.90 21.49 -3.79
C GLU A 33 4.25 21.33 -2.31
N THR A 34 3.26 20.93 -1.52
CA THR A 34 3.42 20.71 -0.08
C THR A 34 3.12 19.25 0.21
N TYR A 35 4.15 18.48 0.56
CA TYR A 35 4.02 17.04 0.84
C TYR A 35 3.58 16.78 2.29
N TYR A 36 3.99 17.65 3.21
CA TYR A 36 3.65 17.61 4.63
C TYR A 36 3.49 19.04 5.13
N ASP A 37 2.46 19.28 5.95
CA ASP A 37 2.24 20.55 6.66
C ASP A 37 3.23 20.74 7.84
N SER A 38 4.14 19.78 8.04
CA SER A 38 5.07 19.77 9.15
C SER A 38 6.40 20.41 8.77
N ALA A 39 6.78 21.47 9.47
CA ALA A 39 8.07 22.15 9.34
C ALA A 39 9.24 21.41 10.02
N PHE A 40 9.17 20.09 10.18
CA PHE A 40 10.21 19.28 10.85
C PHE A 40 11.10 18.58 9.83
N PRO A 41 12.11 19.25 9.27
CA PRO A 41 13.09 18.56 8.46
C PRO A 41 13.90 17.61 9.34
N ASN A 42 14.29 16.46 8.77
CA ASN A 42 15.30 15.56 9.34
C ASN A 42 14.94 14.97 10.71
N MET A 43 13.72 14.43 10.85
CA MET A 43 13.38 13.59 11.99
C MET A 43 14.24 12.32 12.01
N VAL A 44 15.29 12.34 12.84
CA VAL A 44 16.19 11.20 13.02
C VAL A 44 15.78 10.37 14.24
N ARG A 45 15.77 9.05 14.08
CA ARG A 45 15.63 8.13 15.20
C ARG A 45 17.02 7.91 15.83
N LYS A 46 17.12 8.04 17.15
CA LYS A 46 18.33 7.67 17.88
C LYS A 46 18.66 6.20 17.66
N GLU A 47 19.94 5.91 17.49
CA GLU A 47 20.42 4.53 17.40
C GLU A 47 20.07 3.76 18.69
N GLY A 48 19.63 2.52 18.52
CA GLY A 48 19.26 1.66 19.63
C GLY A 48 18.41 0.48 19.19
N SER A 49 18.54 -0.63 19.93
CA SER A 49 17.75 -1.82 19.68
C SER A 49 16.30 -1.63 20.16
N PRO A 50 15.30 -2.06 19.36
CA PRO A 50 13.92 -2.08 19.82
C PRO A 50 13.77 -3.02 21.02
N ARG A 51 12.84 -2.70 21.94
CA ARG A 51 12.53 -3.57 23.07
C ARG A 51 11.94 -4.89 22.56
N ARG A 52 12.58 -6.00 22.91
CA ARG A 52 12.06 -7.34 22.60
C ARG A 52 10.93 -7.69 23.57
N SER A 53 9.74 -7.93 23.05
CA SER A 53 8.60 -8.39 23.82
C SER A 53 8.40 -9.89 23.65
N ARG A 54 8.25 -10.63 24.75
CA ARG A 54 7.97 -12.09 24.71
C ARG A 54 6.63 -12.41 24.05
N VAL A 55 5.68 -11.46 24.04
CA VAL A 55 4.36 -11.63 23.42
C VAL A 55 4.33 -11.21 21.95
N PHE A 56 5.41 -10.60 21.42
CA PHE A 56 5.46 -10.12 20.04
C PHE A 56 5.10 -11.22 19.04
N ARG A 57 5.74 -12.40 19.16
CA ARG A 57 5.52 -13.50 18.23
C ARG A 57 4.05 -13.97 18.21
N ARG A 58 3.41 -14.00 19.38
CA ARG A 58 1.99 -14.37 19.49
C ARG A 58 1.10 -13.38 18.75
N TYR A 59 1.29 -12.09 18.95
CA TYR A 59 0.48 -11.04 18.29
C TYR A 59 0.80 -10.89 16.81
N PHE A 60 2.05 -11.09 16.42
CA PHE A 60 2.46 -11.06 15.02
C PHE A 60 1.76 -12.18 14.23
N LEU A 61 1.72 -13.40 14.78
CA LEU A 61 1.12 -14.56 14.12
C LEU A 61 -0.41 -14.61 14.23
N SER A 62 -1.04 -13.89 15.15
CA SER A 62 -2.50 -13.96 15.33
C SER A 62 -3.29 -13.42 14.13
N ASN A 63 -2.67 -12.56 13.32
CA ASN A 63 -3.28 -12.02 12.10
C ASN A 63 -2.81 -12.74 10.83
N ALA A 64 -1.92 -13.72 10.95
CA ALA A 64 -1.42 -14.45 9.79
C ALA A 64 -2.50 -15.37 9.23
N PRO A 65 -2.77 -15.37 7.91
CA PRO A 65 -3.79 -16.24 7.32
C PRO A 65 -3.56 -17.73 7.56
N ARG A 66 -2.29 -18.15 7.52
CA ARG A 66 -1.85 -19.53 7.78
C ARG A 66 -0.45 -19.55 8.38
N VAL A 67 -0.24 -20.48 9.30
CA VAL A 67 1.02 -20.68 10.02
C VAL A 67 1.32 -22.18 10.07
N ASP A 68 2.58 -22.58 9.88
CA ASP A 68 3.01 -23.98 10.04
C ASP A 68 3.20 -24.37 11.52
N ARG A 69 3.65 -25.61 11.78
CA ARG A 69 3.81 -26.12 13.14
C ARG A 69 5.02 -25.52 13.85
N GLU A 70 6.00 -25.09 13.08
CA GLU A 70 7.22 -24.43 13.54
C GLU A 70 6.98 -22.93 13.85
N GLY A 71 5.89 -22.38 13.34
CA GLY A 71 5.42 -21.00 13.52
C GLY A 71 5.99 -20.02 12.50
N HIS A 72 6.07 -20.43 11.24
CA HIS A 72 6.33 -19.60 10.06
C HIS A 72 5.05 -19.30 9.29
N ILE A 73 5.01 -18.17 8.60
CA ILE A 73 3.89 -17.78 7.75
C ILE A 73 3.92 -18.59 6.47
N LEU A 74 2.80 -19.23 6.14
CA LEU A 74 2.63 -19.93 4.87
C LEU A 74 2.15 -18.96 3.80
N THR A 75 2.89 -18.88 2.69
CA THR A 75 2.51 -18.13 1.50
C THR A 75 2.39 -19.06 0.30
N GLU A 76 1.48 -18.76 -0.61
CA GLU A 76 1.45 -19.41 -1.91
C GLU A 76 2.68 -18.94 -2.72
N SER A 77 3.33 -19.88 -3.40
CA SER A 77 4.39 -19.58 -4.35
C SER A 77 3.83 -19.74 -5.76
N ALA A 78 3.94 -18.69 -6.57
CA ALA A 78 3.46 -18.71 -7.93
C ALA A 78 4.42 -19.51 -8.83
N SER A 79 3.87 -20.35 -9.71
CA SER A 79 4.60 -21.37 -10.47
C SER A 79 5.74 -20.87 -11.36
N TRP A 80 5.73 -19.60 -11.76
CA TRP A 80 6.82 -18.96 -12.53
C TRP A 80 8.11 -18.69 -11.72
N SER A 81 8.10 -18.90 -10.39
CA SER A 81 9.32 -18.78 -9.57
C SER A 81 10.23 -20.02 -9.64
N ARG A 82 9.87 -21.05 -10.40
CA ARG A 82 10.70 -22.24 -10.67
C ARG A 82 11.24 -22.18 -12.11
N ALA A 83 12.02 -21.15 -12.41
CA ALA A 83 12.94 -21.17 -13.55
C ALA A 83 14.35 -21.25 -12.95
N GLY A 84 14.79 -22.47 -12.69
CA GLY A 84 16.14 -22.83 -12.26
C GLY A 84 16.53 -24.11 -12.96
#